data_AF-A0A453J527-F1
#
_entry.id   AF-A0A453J527-F1
#
_cell.length_a   1.000
_cell.length_b   1.000
_cell.length_c   1.000
_cell.angle_alpha   90.00
_cell.angle_beta   90.00
_cell.angle_gamma   90.00
#
_symmetry.space_group_name_H-M   'P 1'
#
loop_
_entity.id
_entity.type
_entity.pdbx_description
1 polymer ?
#
loop_
_entity_poly.entity_id
_entity_poly.type
_entity_poly.pdbx_seq_one_letter_code
_entity_poly.pdbx_strand_id
1 'polypeptide(L)' 'AGGTFACYTLVSTFTLMFIILWVPETKGRTLEEIQWSFR' A
#
# COMPACT_ATOMS: atom_id res chain seq x y z
N ALA A 1 -15.38 21.51 -8.25
CA ALA A 1 -15.08 20.07 -8.48
C ALA A 1 -13.58 19.76 -8.53
N GLY A 2 -12.72 20.59 -9.17
CA GLY A 2 -11.28 20.30 -9.30
C GLY A 2 -10.51 20.05 -8.00
N GLY A 3 -10.80 20.78 -6.93
CA GLY A 3 -10.14 20.57 -5.62
C GLY A 3 -10.39 19.17 -5.04
N THR A 4 -11.61 18.65 -5.16
CA THR A 4 -11.95 17.30 -4.68
C THR A 4 -11.20 16.22 -5.46
N PHE A 5 -11.09 16.35 -6.79
CA PHE A 5 -10.30 15.43 -7.62
C PHE A 5 -8.80 15.49 -7.30
N ALA A 6 -8.27 16.69 -7.00
CA ALA A 6 -6.89 16.84 -6.56
C ALA A 6 -6.64 16.15 -5.20
N CYS A 7 -7.56 16.28 -4.24
CA CYS A 7 -7.49 15.57 -2.97
C CYS A 7 -7.49 14.04 -3.15
N TYR A 8 -8.39 13.51 -4.00
CA TYR A 8 -8.41 12.07 -4.29
C TYR A 8 -7.11 11.60 -4.95
N THR A 9 -6.56 12.39 -5.87
CA THR A 9 -5.29 12.07 -6.54
C THR A 9 -4.17 12.00 -5.50
N LEU A 10 -4.04 13.03 -4.66
CA LEU A 10 -3.01 13.10 -3.64
C LEU A 10 -3.10 11.92 -2.68
N VAL A 11 -4.27 11.65 -2.10
CA VAL A 11 -4.47 10.54 -1.17
C VAL A 11 -4.21 9.18 -1.83
N SER A 12 -4.66 9.00 -3.09
CA SER A 12 -4.44 7.75 -3.83
C SER A 12 -2.96 7.52 -4.12
N THR A 13 -2.22 8.56 -4.52
CA THR A 13 -0.77 8.47 -4.76
C THR A 13 -0.02 8.12 -3.47
N PHE A 14 -0.36 8.76 -2.35
CA PHE A 14 0.22 8.40 -1.05
C PHE A 14 -0.09 6.97 -0.64
N THR A 15 -1.31 6.50 -0.89
CA THR A 15 -1.72 5.12 -0.61
C THR A 15 -0.92 4.12 -1.45
N LEU A 16 -0.71 4.42 -2.72
CA LEU A 16 0.11 3.60 -3.63
C LEU A 16 1.56 3.51 -3.15
N MET A 17 2.16 4.65 -2.80
CA MET A 17 3.52 4.69 -2.25
C MET A 17 3.63 3.87 -0.97
N PHE A 18 2.63 3.97 -0.09
CA PHE A 18 2.60 3.20 1.14
C PHE A 18 2.57 1.69 0.87
N ILE A 19 1.68 1.24 -0.02
CA ILE A 19 1.54 -0.18 -0.36
C ILE A 19 2.82 -0.71 -1.00
N ILE A 20 3.39 -0.01 -1.98
CA ILE A 20 4.58 -0.48 -2.70
C ILE A 20 5.81 -0.59 -1.78
N LEU A 21 5.98 0.35 -0.86
CA LEU A 21 7.18 0.40 -0.02
C LEU A 21 7.08 -0.42 1.26
N TRP A 22 5.90 -0.46 1.90
CA TRP A 22 5.75 -1.08 3.22
C TRP A 22 4.94 -2.38 3.22
N VAL A 23 4.13 -2.66 2.21
CA VAL A 23 3.31 -3.88 2.20
C VAL A 23 4.04 -4.98 1.43
N PRO A 24 4.47 -6.07 2.09
CA PRO A 24 5.11 -7.20 1.42
C PRO A 24 4.12 -7.99 0.56
N GLU A 25 4.63 -8.63 -0.49
CA GLU A 25 3.86 -9.54 -1.35
C GLU A 25 3.31 -10.72 -0.54
N THR A 26 2.00 -10.91 -0.55
CA THR A 26 1.32 -11.97 0.23
C THR A 26 0.96 -13.20 -0.61
N LYS A 27 0.96 -13.06 -1.95
CA LYS A 27 0.52 -14.13 -2.84
C LYS A 27 1.48 -15.32 -2.81
N GLY A 28 0.95 -16.51 -2.54
CA GLY A 28 1.72 -17.75 -2.55
C GLY A 28 2.69 -17.93 -1.39
N ARG A 29 2.66 -17.03 -0.39
CA ARG A 29 3.43 -17.16 0.86
C ARG A 29 2.58 -17.77 1.96
N THR A 30 3.20 -18.52 2.83
CA THR A 30 2.59 -19.01 4.07
C THR A 30 2.44 -17.87 5.09
N LEU A 31 1.55 -18.03 6.08
CA LEU A 31 1.31 -17.01 7.10
C LEU A 31 2.58 -16.65 7.90
N GLU A 32 3.46 -17.63 8.16
CA GLU A 32 4.72 -17.43 8.87
C GLU A 32 5.68 -16.53 8.09
N GLU A 33 5.84 -16.77 6.78
CA GLU A 33 6.69 -15.96 5.89
C GLU A 33 6.19 -14.51 5.78
N ILE A 34 4.87 -14.31 5.83
CA ILE A 34 4.26 -12.97 5.84
C ILE A 34 4.56 -12.28 7.18
N GLN A 35 4.37 -12.95 8.32
CA GLN A 35 4.64 -12.37 9.64
C GLN A 35 6.12 -11.99 9.81
N TRP A 36 7.03 -12.78 9.26
CA TRP A 36 8.46 -12.44 9.19
C TRP A 36 8.75 -11.22 8.31
N SER A 37 7.94 -10.95 7.30
CA SER A 37 8.11 -9.78 6.41
C SER A 37 7.68 -8.46 7.06
N PHE A 38 6.97 -8.50 8.20
CA PHE A 38 6.52 -7.33 8.98
C PHE A 38 7.31 -7.10 10.28
N ARG A 39 8.29 -7.96 10.57
CA ARG A 39 9.19 -7.83 11.73
C ARG A 39 10.40 -6.97 11.38
#